data_AF-A0A1G3BQQ2-F1
#
_entry.id   AF-A0A1G3BQQ2-F1
#
_cell.length_a   1.000
_cell.length_b   1.000
_cell.length_c   1.000
_cell.angle_alpha   90.00
_cell.angle_beta   90.00
_cell.angle_gamma   90.00
#
_symmetry.space_group_name_H-M   'P 1'
#
loop_
_entity.id
_entity.type
_entity.pdbx_description
1 polymer ?
#
loop_
_entity_poly.entity_id
_entity_poly.type
_entity_poly.pdbx_seq_one_letter_code
_entity_poly.pdbx_strand_id
1 'polypeptide(L)'
;MGLECQSLFCKLLYILKLLFSVPFFIIAFNTPLSAVPVIPNEMIISGQVTECNLNATEHPDTESGELIYKLIIVVEKVAVVRGANFLKNKENKPVTLFYKEKLHEEFANKKVKANVQYKGDERGGLFWIKKIEIIN
;
A
#
# COMPACT_ATOMS: atom_id res chain seq x y z
N MET A 1 -64.07 19.95 22.97
CA MET A 1 -63.20 18.77 23.08
C MET A 1 -62.73 18.40 21.68
N GLY A 2 -61.52 18.80 21.27
CA GLY A 2 -61.07 18.55 19.89
C GLY A 2 -59.62 18.96 19.60
N LEU A 3 -59.09 19.91 20.38
CA LEU A 3 -57.72 20.42 20.21
C LEU A 3 -56.64 19.56 20.89
N GLU A 4 -56.96 18.79 21.93
CA GLU A 4 -55.95 17.95 22.61
C GLU A 4 -55.61 16.67 21.84
N CYS A 5 -56.54 16.16 21.03
CA CYS A 5 -56.36 14.91 20.29
C CYS A 5 -55.35 15.06 19.13
N GLN A 6 -55.28 16.25 18.50
CA GLN A 6 -54.30 16.52 17.42
C GLN A 6 -52.86 16.64 17.92
N SER A 7 -52.65 17.15 19.14
CA SER A 7 -51.32 17.32 19.75
C SER A 7 -50.65 15.98 20.04
N LEU A 8 -51.42 15.00 20.53
CA LEU A 8 -50.91 13.65 20.82
C LEU A 8 -50.58 12.88 19.54
N PHE A 9 -51.38 13.02 18.48
CA PHE A 9 -51.16 12.35 17.21
C PHE A 9 -49.89 12.83 16.49
N CYS A 10 -49.60 14.14 16.53
CA CYS A 10 -48.37 14.71 15.98
C CYS A 10 -47.11 14.24 16.74
N LYS A 11 -47.18 14.18 18.08
CA LYS A 11 -46.07 13.66 18.91
C LYS A 11 -45.81 12.17 18.63
N LEU A 12 -46.87 11.38 18.48
CA LEU A 12 -46.76 9.94 18.16
C LEU A 12 -46.14 9.71 16.78
N LEU A 13 -46.56 10.45 15.76
CA LEU A 13 -45.97 10.40 14.41
C LEU A 13 -44.49 10.83 14.40
N TYR A 14 -44.12 11.81 15.21
CA TYR A 14 -42.73 12.26 15.32
C TYR A 14 -41.84 11.21 16.00
N ILE A 15 -42.32 10.60 17.09
CA ILE A 15 -41.62 9.50 17.78
C ILE A 15 -41.47 8.29 16.86
N LEU A 16 -42.50 7.96 16.06
CA LEU A 16 -42.45 6.87 15.08
C LEU A 16 -41.39 7.15 14.00
N LYS A 17 -41.31 8.37 13.46
CA LYS A 17 -40.28 8.76 12.50
C LYS A 17 -38.86 8.70 13.08
N LEU A 18 -38.69 9.07 14.35
CA LEU A 18 -37.43 9.00 15.07
C LEU A 18 -36.99 7.54 15.31
N LEU A 19 -37.93 6.66 15.64
CA LEU A 19 -37.69 5.23 15.80
C LEU A 19 -37.26 4.54 14.50
N PHE A 20 -37.75 5.01 13.35
CA PHE A 20 -37.38 4.46 12.04
C PHE A 20 -36.05 5.01 11.49
N SER A 21 -35.63 6.23 11.86
CA SER A 21 -34.41 6.85 11.31
C SER A 21 -33.12 6.42 12.03
N VAL A 22 -33.19 6.14 13.34
CA VAL A 22 -32.03 5.73 14.15
C VAL A 22 -31.41 4.39 13.72
N PRO A 23 -32.17 3.30 13.45
CA PRO A 23 -31.56 2.03 13.06
C PRO A 23 -30.91 2.09 11.67
N PHE A 24 -31.36 2.98 10.77
CA PHE A 24 -30.77 3.12 9.43
C PHE A 24 -29.35 3.70 9.49
N PHE A 25 -29.09 4.61 10.44
CA PHE A 25 -27.76 5.17 10.66
C PHE A 25 -26.78 4.13 11.22
N ILE A 26 -27.22 3.24 12.11
CA ILE A 26 -26.33 2.25 12.76
C ILE A 26 -25.87 1.15 11.78
N ILE A 27 -26.68 0.84 10.76
CA ILE A 27 -26.32 -0.15 9.73
C ILE A 27 -25.31 0.42 8.72
N ALA A 28 -25.39 1.71 8.39
CA ALA A 28 -24.51 2.34 7.41
C ALA A 28 -23.02 2.39 7.83
N PHE A 29 -22.75 2.44 9.14
CA PHE A 29 -21.37 2.53 9.67
C PHE A 29 -20.72 1.18 10.02
N ASN A 30 -21.44 0.06 9.89
CA ASN A 30 -20.92 -1.27 10.22
C ASN A 30 -20.39 -2.05 9.00
N THR A 31 -20.02 -1.37 7.91
CA THR A 31 -19.27 -2.05 6.86
C THR A 31 -17.88 -2.38 7.41
N PRO A 32 -17.52 -3.67 7.58
CA PRO A 32 -16.18 -4.00 8.00
C PRO A 32 -15.22 -3.49 6.92
N LEU A 33 -14.24 -2.67 7.32
CA LEU A 33 -13.04 -2.43 6.53
C LEU A 33 -12.36 -3.79 6.34
N SER A 34 -12.69 -4.44 5.23
CA SER A 34 -12.08 -5.71 4.86
C SER A 34 -10.62 -5.41 4.54
N ALA A 35 -9.73 -5.68 5.50
CA ALA A 35 -8.30 -5.62 5.27
C ALA A 35 -7.99 -6.64 4.17
N VAL A 36 -7.72 -6.13 2.95
CA VAL A 36 -7.43 -6.98 1.79
C VAL A 36 -6.23 -7.86 2.14
N PRO A 37 -6.35 -9.19 2.02
CA PRO A 37 -5.25 -10.08 2.36
C PRO A 37 -4.05 -9.73 1.48
N VAL A 38 -2.93 -9.37 2.12
CA VAL A 38 -1.66 -9.12 1.44
C VAL A 38 -1.20 -10.43 0.81
N ILE A 39 -1.42 -10.57 -0.51
CA ILE A 39 -0.95 -11.74 -1.26
C ILE A 39 0.58 -11.71 -1.22
N PRO A 40 1.25 -12.77 -0.73
CA PRO A 40 2.70 -12.81 -0.71
C PRO A 40 3.23 -12.78 -2.13
N ASN A 41 4.06 -11.80 -2.45
CA ASN A 41 4.53 -11.48 -3.80
C ASN A 41 6.02 -11.16 -3.79
N GLU A 42 6.81 -12.21 -3.75
CA GLU A 42 8.26 -12.15 -3.59
C GLU A 42 8.94 -12.54 -4.90
N MET A 43 9.85 -11.69 -5.35
CA MET A 43 10.55 -11.82 -6.63
C MET A 43 12.02 -11.48 -6.43
N ILE A 44 12.90 -12.22 -7.09
CA ILE A 44 14.31 -11.88 -7.20
C ILE A 44 14.50 -11.22 -8.57
N ILE A 45 15.11 -10.05 -8.58
CA ILE A 45 15.57 -9.40 -9.81
C ILE A 45 17.09 -9.38 -9.86
N SER A 46 17.64 -9.47 -11.07
CA SER A 46 19.02 -9.06 -11.34
C SER A 46 19.01 -7.91 -12.32
N GLY A 47 19.93 -6.96 -12.16
CA GLY A 47 19.98 -5.78 -13.01
C GLY A 47 21.10 -4.83 -12.66
N GLN A 48 21.20 -3.73 -13.40
CA GLN A 48 22.17 -2.67 -13.14
C GLN A 48 21.50 -1.51 -12.40
N VAL A 49 22.11 -1.06 -11.30
CA VAL A 49 21.68 0.14 -10.58
C VAL A 49 22.14 1.36 -11.38
N THR A 50 21.20 2.17 -11.84
CA THR A 50 21.51 3.42 -12.57
C THR A 50 21.52 4.63 -11.66
N GLU A 51 20.70 4.63 -10.60
CA GLU A 51 20.61 5.73 -9.64
C GLU A 51 20.39 5.20 -8.24
N CYS A 52 21.01 5.86 -7.25
CA CYS A 52 20.83 5.59 -5.83
C CYS A 52 20.71 6.93 -5.10
N ASN A 53 19.51 7.24 -4.61
CA ASN A 53 19.21 8.49 -3.93
C ASN A 53 18.75 8.22 -2.50
N LEU A 54 19.28 8.98 -1.54
CA LEU A 54 18.77 9.01 -0.17
C LEU A 54 17.54 9.92 -0.14
N ASN A 55 16.39 9.35 0.15
CA ASN A 55 15.17 10.11 0.40
C ASN A 55 14.92 10.14 1.91
N ALA A 56 15.29 11.25 2.54
CA ALA A 56 14.75 11.59 3.85
C ALA A 56 13.30 12.04 3.63
N THR A 57 12.36 11.12 3.73
CA THR A 57 10.95 11.44 3.51
C THR A 57 10.14 10.79 4.62
N GLU A 58 9.28 11.60 5.23
CA GLU A 58 8.12 11.11 5.98
C GLU A 58 7.22 10.36 5.01
N HIS A 59 7.51 9.08 4.77
CA HIS A 59 6.64 8.24 3.95
C HIS A 59 5.45 7.82 4.83
N PRO A 60 4.20 7.90 4.35
CA PRO A 60 3.02 7.53 5.16
C PRO A 60 3.04 6.10 5.72
N ASP A 61 3.86 5.20 5.16
CA ASP A 61 4.03 3.81 5.59
C ASP A 61 5.26 3.61 6.50
N THR A 62 5.90 4.68 6.94
CA THR A 62 7.07 4.65 7.82
C THR A 62 6.85 5.52 9.05
N GLU A 63 7.35 5.05 10.19
CA GLU A 63 7.40 5.87 11.39
C GLU A 63 8.26 7.12 11.09
N SER A 64 7.76 8.29 11.49
CA SER A 64 8.40 9.59 11.19
C SER A 64 9.89 9.55 11.59
N GLY A 65 10.78 9.82 10.63
CA GLY A 65 12.23 9.85 10.83
C GLY A 65 13.03 8.69 10.22
N GLU A 66 12.41 7.67 9.63
CA GLU A 66 13.14 6.62 8.91
C GLU A 66 13.75 7.13 7.58
N LEU A 67 15.04 6.86 7.37
CA LEU A 67 15.71 7.13 6.09
C LEU A 67 15.35 6.03 5.08
N ILE A 68 14.81 6.41 3.92
CA ILE A 68 14.46 5.47 2.86
C ILE A 68 15.35 5.74 1.66
N TYR A 69 15.98 4.69 1.15
CA TYR A 69 16.76 4.76 -0.06
C TYR A 69 15.89 4.41 -1.26
N LYS A 70 16.00 5.23 -2.31
CA LYS A 70 15.37 5.00 -3.60
C LYS A 70 16.43 4.57 -4.61
N LEU A 71 16.25 3.39 -5.18
CA LEU A 71 17.12 2.83 -6.21
C LEU A 71 16.35 2.74 -7.53
N ILE A 72 17.02 3.07 -8.62
CA ILE A 72 16.54 2.77 -9.98
C ILE A 72 17.41 1.66 -10.54
N ILE A 73 16.76 0.53 -10.86
CA ILE A 73 17.44 -0.65 -11.40
C ILE A 73 16.86 -0.96 -12.78
N VAL A 74 17.73 -1.06 -13.79
CA VAL A 74 17.37 -1.63 -15.09
C VAL A 74 17.38 -3.14 -14.95
N VAL A 75 16.19 -3.74 -15.02
CA VAL A 75 15.99 -5.17 -14.75
C VAL A 75 16.48 -5.99 -15.93
N GLU A 76 17.45 -6.88 -15.72
CA GLU A 76 17.90 -7.84 -16.73
C GLU A 76 17.08 -9.14 -16.67
N LYS A 77 16.76 -9.60 -15.46
CA LYS A 77 16.04 -10.85 -15.24
C LYS A 77 15.14 -10.78 -14.03
N VAL A 78 13.99 -11.46 -14.09
CA VAL A 78 13.06 -11.64 -12.98
C VAL A 78 12.87 -13.13 -12.70
N ALA A 79 12.98 -13.52 -11.43
CA ALA A 79 12.64 -14.84 -10.94
C ALA A 79 11.57 -14.71 -9.86
N VAL A 80 10.44 -15.40 -10.04
CA VAL A 80 9.35 -15.37 -9.05
C VAL A 80 9.67 -16.38 -7.95
N VAL A 81 9.69 -15.93 -6.70
CA VAL A 81 9.88 -16.79 -5.53
C VAL A 81 8.53 -17.24 -5.00
N ARG A 82 7.58 -16.31 -4.86
CA ARG A 82 6.24 -16.59 -4.33
C ARG A 82 5.19 -15.63 -4.87
N GLY A 83 4.02 -16.18 -5.22
CA GLY A 83 2.83 -15.44 -5.61
C GLY A 83 2.89 -14.77 -6.98
N ALA A 84 2.25 -13.61 -7.11
CA ALA A 84 2.06 -12.94 -8.39
C ALA A 84 3.32 -12.20 -8.84
N ASN A 85 3.58 -12.25 -10.16
CA ASN A 85 4.68 -11.54 -10.79
C ASN A 85 4.27 -10.12 -11.20
N PHE A 86 4.47 -9.16 -10.30
CA PHE A 86 4.19 -7.74 -10.56
C PHE A 86 5.26 -7.05 -11.44
N LEU A 87 6.38 -7.73 -11.70
CA LEU A 87 7.45 -7.26 -12.57
C LEU A 87 7.43 -7.92 -13.96
N LYS A 88 6.35 -8.60 -14.31
CA LYS A 88 6.16 -9.18 -15.64
C LYS A 88 6.30 -8.08 -16.70
N ASN A 89 7.08 -8.35 -17.75
CA ASN A 89 7.35 -7.41 -18.85
C ASN A 89 8.10 -6.11 -18.46
N LYS A 90 8.75 -6.10 -17.29
CA LYS A 90 9.66 -5.02 -16.86
C LYS A 90 11.13 -5.31 -17.17
N GLU A 91 11.42 -6.42 -17.84
CA GLU A 91 12.77 -6.70 -18.36
C GLU A 91 13.23 -5.58 -19.32
N ASN A 92 14.51 -5.24 -19.20
CA ASN A 92 15.20 -4.13 -19.84
C ASN A 92 14.59 -2.74 -19.56
N LYS A 93 13.78 -2.60 -18.51
CA LYS A 93 13.18 -1.32 -18.10
C LYS A 93 13.67 -0.90 -16.72
N PRO A 94 13.79 0.42 -16.47
CA PRO A 94 14.06 0.93 -15.15
C PRO A 94 12.87 0.67 -14.23
N VAL A 95 13.15 0.17 -13.02
CA VAL A 95 12.18 -0.03 -11.95
C VAL A 95 12.66 0.71 -10.72
N THR A 96 11.77 1.52 -10.15
CA THR A 96 12.00 2.21 -8.87
C THR A 96 11.76 1.25 -7.72
N LEU A 97 12.74 1.13 -6.85
CA LEU A 97 12.72 0.27 -5.67
C LEU A 97 13.06 1.09 -4.43
N PHE A 98 12.49 0.70 -3.29
CA PHE A 98 12.70 1.34 -2.00
C PHE A 98 13.38 0.38 -1.03
N TYR A 99 14.31 0.90 -0.23
CA TYR A 99 15.03 0.12 0.76
C TYR A 99 15.15 0.90 2.07
N LYS A 100 14.95 0.20 3.19
CA LYS A 100 14.97 0.82 4.52
C LYS A 100 16.33 0.76 5.20
N GLU A 101 17.22 -0.12 4.75
CA GLU A 101 18.53 -0.28 5.40
C GLU A 101 19.57 0.64 4.75
N LYS A 102 20.60 0.99 5.52
CA LYS A 102 21.69 1.84 5.06
C LYS A 102 22.41 1.18 3.89
N LEU A 103 22.36 1.80 2.72
CA LEU A 103 23.17 1.40 1.58
C LEU A 103 24.57 1.99 1.69
N HIS A 104 25.56 1.20 1.32
CA HIS A 104 26.89 1.71 1.03
C HIS A 104 26.85 2.52 -0.28
N GLU A 105 27.74 3.50 -0.45
CA GLU A 105 27.80 4.31 -1.68
C GLU A 105 28.19 3.49 -2.93
N GLU A 106 28.68 2.27 -2.73
CA GLU A 106 29.20 1.39 -3.76
C GLU A 106 28.15 0.80 -4.70
N PHE A 107 26.85 0.96 -4.44
CA PHE A 107 25.79 0.35 -5.25
C PHE A 107 25.59 1.05 -6.60
N ALA A 108 25.99 2.31 -6.76
CA ALA A 108 25.82 3.04 -8.01
C ALA A 108 26.62 2.39 -9.16
N ASN A 109 25.98 2.21 -10.32
CA ASN A 109 26.55 1.58 -11.53
C ASN A 109 26.96 0.11 -11.37
N LYS A 110 26.59 -0.56 -10.26
CA LYS A 110 26.88 -1.98 -10.06
C LYS A 110 25.75 -2.87 -10.57
N LYS A 111 26.13 -4.09 -10.95
CA LYS A 111 25.17 -5.18 -11.12
C LYS A 111 24.80 -5.73 -9.76
N VAL A 112 23.51 -5.94 -9.55
CA VAL A 112 22.96 -6.37 -8.28
C VAL A 112 21.92 -7.44 -8.48
N LYS A 113 21.75 -8.25 -7.43
CA LYS A 113 20.62 -9.15 -7.26
C LYS A 113 19.83 -8.68 -6.04
N ALA A 114 18.56 -8.40 -6.23
CA ALA A 114 17.69 -7.89 -5.18
C ALA A 114 16.48 -8.81 -5.00
N ASN A 115 16.19 -9.17 -3.75
CA ASN A 115 14.91 -9.76 -3.37
C ASN A 115 13.93 -8.61 -3.10
N VAL A 116 12.83 -8.59 -3.85
CA VAL A 116 11.88 -7.50 -3.95
C VAL A 116 10.48 -8.02 -3.66
N GLN A 117 9.73 -7.20 -2.92
CA GLN A 117 8.32 -7.40 -2.63
C GLN A 117 7.53 -6.19 -3.12
N TYR A 118 6.37 -6.42 -3.75
CA TYR A 118 5.46 -5.32 -4.05
C TYR A 118 4.50 -5.10 -2.87
N LYS A 119 4.47 -3.90 -2.30
CA LYS A 119 3.52 -3.53 -1.24
C LYS A 119 2.58 -2.48 -1.80
N GLY A 120 1.30 -2.81 -1.85
CA GLY A 120 0.27 -1.94 -2.39
C GLY A 120 -1.09 -2.61 -2.46
N ASP A 121 -2.10 -1.81 -2.77
CA ASP A 121 -3.47 -2.23 -2.99
C ASP A 121 -3.86 -2.01 -4.46
N GLU A 122 -5.16 -2.14 -4.74
CA GLU A 122 -5.76 -1.92 -6.05
C GLU A 122 -5.66 -0.47 -6.58
N ARG A 123 -5.28 0.50 -5.72
CA ARG A 123 -5.09 1.91 -6.07
C ARG A 123 -3.63 2.24 -6.40
N GLY A 124 -2.70 1.32 -6.12
CA GLY A 124 -1.30 1.44 -6.46
C GLY A 124 -0.38 0.80 -5.42
N GLY A 125 0.91 0.78 -5.71
CA GLY A 125 1.89 0.16 -4.84
C GLY A 125 3.33 0.39 -5.24
N LEU A 126 4.22 0.09 -4.31
CA LEU A 126 5.65 0.33 -4.41
C LEU A 126 6.42 -0.98 -4.27
N PHE A 127 7.58 -1.04 -4.90
CA PHE A 127 8.48 -2.18 -4.80
C PHE A 127 9.50 -1.94 -3.69
N TRP A 128 9.55 -2.85 -2.73
CA TRP A 128 10.42 -2.80 -1.57
C TRP A 128 11.48 -3.89 -1.64
N ILE A 129 12.73 -3.52 -1.47
CA ILE A 129 13.85 -4.44 -1.35
C ILE A 129 13.83 -5.02 0.07
N LYS A 130 13.90 -6.35 0.17
CA LYS A 130 14.14 -7.06 1.44
C LYS A 130 15.62 -7.36 1.64
N LYS A 131 16.34 -7.63 0.55
CA LYS A 131 17.75 -7.93 0.55
C LYS A 131 18.33 -7.56 -0.80
N ILE A 132 19.52 -6.97 -0.81
CA ILE A 132 20.26 -6.65 -2.04
C ILE A 132 21.71 -7.07 -1.88
N GLU A 133 22.28 -7.62 -2.94
CA GLU A 133 23.68 -8.03 -3.02
C GLU A 133 24.27 -7.57 -4.36
N ILE A 134 25.51 -7.10 -4.35
CA ILE A 134 26.26 -6.81 -5.57
C ILE A 134 26.73 -8.14 -6.16
N ILE A 135 26.54 -8.32 -7.46
CA ILE A 135 27.02 -9.47 -8.23
C ILE A 135 28.01 -8.95 -9.28
N ASN A 136 29.25 -9.44 -9.25
CA ASN A 136 30.28 -9.08 -10.23
C ASN A 136 30.01 -9.75 -11.58
#